data_AF-A0A2H3KZX2-F1
#
_entry.id   AF-A0A2H3KZX2-F1
#
_cell.length_a   1.000
_cell.length_b   1.000
_cell.length_c   1.000
_cell.angle_alpha   90.00
_cell.angle_beta   90.00
_cell.angle_gamma   90.00
#
_symmetry.space_group_name_H-M   'P 1'
#
loop_
_entity.id
_entity.type
_entity.pdbx_description
1 polymer ?
#
loop_
_entity_poly.entity_id
_entity_poly.type
_entity_poly.pdbx_seq_one_letter_code
_entity_poly.pdbx_strand_id
1 'polypeptide(L)'
;MDQGFEQWSAANLGQWHYVLGYLIVLISHNWPIILAVLLFIIFGIRLYVEPTRARVAWLFTAFLLGLAYEYEKHIAGELHQAIDFLFGLEISGWNRPLHLLVGPGMNTVFLLAFFAMLFQAVRLSFFSQERQRKTARPRSSNEHVPAERP
;
A
#
# COMPACT_ATOMS: atom_id res chain seq x y z
N MET A 1 -24.84 16.92 -19.24
CA MET A 1 -23.58 17.60 -18.88
C MET A 1 -23.83 19.08 -19.05
N ASP A 2 -23.58 19.86 -18.00
CA ASP A 2 -23.95 21.28 -17.94
C ASP A 2 -23.05 22.12 -18.84
N GLN A 3 -23.52 22.40 -20.06
CA GLN A 3 -22.83 23.25 -21.05
C GLN A 3 -22.42 24.62 -20.49
N GLY A 4 -23.16 25.13 -19.50
CA GLY A 4 -22.83 26.39 -18.82
C GLY A 4 -21.56 26.32 -17.97
N PHE A 5 -21.26 25.18 -17.33
CA PHE A 5 -20.03 25.02 -16.57
C PHE A 5 -18.80 24.91 -17.48
N GLU A 6 -18.91 24.14 -18.58
CA GLU A 6 -17.82 24.02 -19.55
C GLU A 6 -17.48 25.39 -20.17
N GLN A 7 -18.49 26.14 -20.61
CA GLN A 7 -18.29 27.49 -21.17
C GLN A 7 -17.70 28.47 -20.17
N TRP A 8 -18.20 28.49 -18.92
CA TRP A 8 -17.64 29.33 -17.87
C TRP A 8 -16.19 28.96 -17.56
N SER A 9 -15.89 27.66 -17.44
CA SER A 9 -14.55 27.19 -17.11
C SER A 9 -13.55 27.48 -18.22
N ALA A 10 -13.94 27.33 -19.49
CA ALA A 10 -13.11 27.67 -20.63
C ALA A 10 -12.81 29.17 -20.70
N ALA A 11 -13.79 30.02 -20.38
CA ALA A 11 -13.62 31.47 -20.38
C ALA A 11 -12.74 31.99 -19.23
N ASN A 12 -12.79 31.37 -18.05
CA ASN A 12 -12.06 31.86 -16.86
C ASN A 12 -10.72 31.16 -16.62
N LEU A 13 -10.60 29.87 -16.98
CA LEU A 13 -9.39 29.07 -16.75
C LEU A 13 -8.62 28.83 -18.06
N GLY A 14 -9.21 29.10 -19.22
CA GLY A 14 -8.59 28.77 -20.51
C GLY A 14 -8.25 27.28 -20.61
N GLN A 15 -7.02 26.98 -21.03
CA GLN A 15 -6.51 25.60 -21.15
C GLN A 15 -6.37 24.90 -19.78
N TRP A 16 -6.28 25.64 -18.66
CA TRP A 16 -6.15 25.04 -17.33
C TRP A 16 -7.37 24.25 -16.90
N HIS A 17 -8.57 24.55 -17.44
CA HIS A 17 -9.76 23.73 -17.21
C HIS A 17 -9.52 22.26 -17.60
N TYR A 18 -8.93 22.02 -18.78
CA TYR A 18 -8.61 20.66 -19.24
C TYR A 18 -7.54 20.02 -18.36
N VAL A 19 -6.47 20.75 -18.02
CA VAL A 19 -5.40 20.25 -17.16
C VAL A 19 -5.94 19.81 -15.80
N LEU A 20 -6.77 20.64 -15.17
CA LEU A 20 -7.39 20.33 -13.88
C LEU A 20 -8.38 19.16 -13.99
N GLY A 21 -9.19 19.13 -15.06
CA GLY A 21 -10.09 18.02 -15.34
C GLY A 21 -9.33 16.69 -15.46
N TYR A 22 -8.26 16.66 -16.27
CA TYR A 22 -7.41 15.50 -16.42
C TYR A 22 -6.71 15.11 -15.12
N LEU A 23 -6.23 16.08 -14.32
CA LEU A 23 -5.60 15.79 -13.04
C LEU A 23 -6.59 15.12 -12.06
N ILE A 24 -7.83 15.60 -12.00
CA ILE A 24 -8.89 15.02 -11.16
C ILE A 24 -9.19 13.59 -11.61
N VAL A 25 -9.33 13.36 -12.91
CA VAL A 25 -9.58 12.00 -13.45
C VAL A 25 -8.39 11.09 -13.16
N LEU A 26 -7.15 11.57 -13.39
CA LEU A 26 -5.93 10.80 -13.16
C LEU A 26 -5.80 10.38 -11.70
N ILE A 27 -5.99 11.30 -10.77
CA ILE A 27 -5.90 11.03 -9.33
C ILE A 27 -7.04 10.13 -8.89
N SER A 28 -8.29 10.44 -9.25
CA SER A 28 -9.44 9.65 -8.81
C SER A 28 -9.38 8.21 -9.33
N HIS A 29 -8.85 8.00 -10.53
CA HIS A 29 -8.71 6.68 -11.14
C HIS A 29 -7.48 5.90 -10.66
N ASN A 30 -6.48 6.56 -10.07
CA ASN A 30 -5.20 5.95 -9.67
C ASN A 30 -4.81 6.21 -8.21
N TRP A 31 -5.74 6.65 -7.37
CA TRP A 31 -5.44 6.99 -5.99
C TRP A 31 -4.79 5.84 -5.18
N PRO A 32 -5.12 4.54 -5.38
CA PRO A 32 -4.49 3.48 -4.59
C PRO A 32 -3.00 3.30 -4.92
N ILE A 33 -2.62 3.37 -6.20
CA ILE A 33 -1.20 3.29 -6.60
C ILE A 33 -0.44 4.55 -6.19
N ILE A 34 -1.05 5.74 -6.30
CA ILE A 34 -0.45 6.98 -5.81
C ILE A 34 -0.18 6.87 -4.30
N LEU A 35 -1.14 6.38 -3.53
CA LEU A 35 -0.99 6.13 -2.09
C LEU A 35 0.11 5.10 -1.81
N ALA A 36 0.13 3.97 -2.53
CA ALA A 36 1.13 2.94 -2.37
C ALA A 36 2.56 3.46 -2.62
N VAL A 37 2.76 4.22 -3.71
CA VAL A 37 4.04 4.85 -4.05
C VAL A 37 4.48 5.86 -2.98
N LEU A 38 3.57 6.75 -2.55
CA LEU A 38 3.87 7.71 -1.49
C LEU A 38 4.27 7.01 -0.18
N LEU A 39 3.53 6.00 0.24
CA LEU A 39 3.86 5.21 1.43
C LEU A 39 5.19 4.48 1.26
N PHE A 40 5.47 3.92 0.08
CA PHE A 40 6.72 3.24 -0.22
C PHE A 40 7.91 4.19 -0.10
N ILE A 41 7.80 5.42 -0.63
CA ILE A 41 8.83 6.46 -0.49
C ILE A 41 9.01 6.84 0.98
N ILE A 42 7.93 7.14 1.70
CA ILE A 42 7.97 7.54 3.10
C ILE A 42 8.63 6.46 3.97
N PHE A 43 8.19 5.21 3.84
CA PHE A 43 8.73 4.10 4.61
C PHE A 43 10.12 3.69 4.14
N GLY A 44 10.46 3.87 2.86
CA GLY A 44 11.79 3.65 2.33
C GLY A 44 12.80 4.64 2.92
N ILE A 45 12.48 5.93 2.92
CA ILE A 45 13.29 6.98 3.56
C ILE A 45 13.44 6.68 5.05
N ARG A 46 12.34 6.36 5.75
CA ARG A 46 12.41 5.99 7.17
C ARG A 46 13.29 4.75 7.36
N LEU A 47 13.13 3.71 6.56
CA LEU A 47 13.92 2.49 6.69
C LEU A 47 15.42 2.77 6.50
N TYR A 48 15.76 3.63 5.53
CA TYR A 48 17.14 4.05 5.26
C TYR A 48 17.77 4.77 6.46
N VAL A 49 17.00 5.66 7.13
CA VAL A 49 17.48 6.41 8.29
C VAL A 49 17.60 5.55 9.55
N GLU A 50 16.64 4.65 9.80
CA GLU A 50 16.68 3.75 10.96
C GLU A 50 16.13 2.37 10.55
N PRO A 51 16.99 1.36 10.34
CA PRO A 51 16.55 0.06 9.87
C PRO A 51 15.90 -0.74 11.01
N THR A 52 14.57 -0.65 11.13
CA THR A 52 13.78 -1.40 12.11
C THR A 52 12.81 -2.36 11.45
N ARG A 53 12.50 -3.47 12.14
CA ARG A 53 11.53 -4.48 11.64
C ARG A 53 10.15 -3.87 11.35
N ALA A 54 9.71 -2.90 12.14
CA ALA A 54 8.45 -2.20 11.92
C ALA A 54 8.45 -1.43 10.60
N ARG A 55 9.53 -0.71 10.28
CA ARG A 55 9.66 0.06 9.03
C ARG A 55 9.73 -0.86 7.81
N VAL A 56 10.41 -2.00 7.92
CA VAL A 56 10.39 -3.05 6.88
C VAL A 56 8.97 -3.56 6.64
N ALA A 57 8.23 -3.89 7.71
CA ALA A 57 6.86 -4.36 7.59
C ALA A 57 5.95 -3.31 6.92
N TRP A 58 6.05 -2.04 7.30
CA TRP A 58 5.31 -0.95 6.64
C TRP A 58 5.66 -0.78 5.16
N LEU A 59 6.94 -0.93 4.80
CA LEU A 59 7.39 -0.89 3.41
C LEU A 59 6.79 -2.05 2.59
N PHE A 60 6.79 -3.27 3.14
CA PHE A 60 6.13 -4.42 2.52
C PHE A 60 4.62 -4.25 2.41
N THR A 61 3.97 -3.66 3.41
CA THR A 61 2.53 -3.33 3.34
C THR A 61 2.24 -2.38 2.19
N ALA A 62 3.04 -1.31 2.02
CA ALA A 62 2.88 -0.36 0.92
C ALA A 62 3.10 -1.04 -0.44
N PHE A 63 4.10 -1.92 -0.55
CA PHE A 63 4.36 -2.70 -1.74
C PHE A 63 3.19 -3.64 -2.10
N LEU A 64 2.66 -4.37 -1.12
CA LEU A 64 1.53 -5.29 -1.33
C LEU A 64 0.25 -4.55 -1.72
N LEU A 65 0.02 -3.34 -1.20
CA LEU A 65 -1.10 -2.50 -1.64
C LEU A 65 -0.97 -2.15 -3.12
N GLY A 66 0.22 -1.74 -3.56
CA GLY A 66 0.51 -1.43 -4.96
C GLY A 66 0.33 -2.66 -5.85
N LEU A 67 0.86 -3.81 -5.44
CA LEU A 67 0.70 -5.06 -6.19
C LEU A 67 -0.76 -5.51 -6.30
N ALA A 68 -1.52 -5.49 -5.21
CA ALA A 68 -2.93 -5.90 -5.22
C ALA A 68 -3.73 -5.04 -6.21
N TYR A 69 -3.53 -3.73 -6.15
CA TYR A 69 -4.20 -2.78 -7.06
C TYR A 69 -3.78 -2.98 -8.52
N GLU A 70 -2.47 -3.05 -8.81
CA GLU A 70 -1.99 -3.25 -10.18
C GLU A 70 -2.41 -4.60 -10.76
N TYR A 71 -2.45 -5.63 -9.90
CA TYR A 71 -2.91 -6.96 -10.28
C TYR A 71 -4.37 -6.94 -10.74
N GLU A 72 -5.25 -6.39 -9.90
CA GLU A 72 -6.69 -6.31 -10.20
C GLU A 72 -6.96 -5.40 -11.40
N LYS A 73 -6.25 -4.28 -11.51
CA LYS A 73 -6.51 -3.28 -12.55
C LYS A 73 -5.98 -3.66 -13.93
N HIS A 74 -4.79 -4.25 -14.00
CA HIS A 74 -4.10 -4.45 -15.28
C HIS A 74 -3.70 -5.90 -15.58
N ILE A 75 -3.41 -6.72 -14.56
CA ILE A 75 -2.83 -8.06 -14.81
C ILE A 75 -3.90 -9.13 -14.96
N ALA A 76 -4.93 -9.13 -14.11
CA ALA A 76 -5.94 -10.18 -14.09
C ALA A 76 -6.70 -10.30 -15.42
N GLY A 77 -7.05 -9.16 -16.03
CA GLY A 77 -7.73 -9.12 -17.33
C GLY A 77 -6.87 -9.66 -18.47
N GLU A 78 -5.58 -9.30 -18.52
CA GLU A 78 -4.64 -9.84 -19.51
C GLU A 78 -4.44 -11.36 -19.33
N LEU A 79 -4.41 -11.84 -18.09
CA LEU A 79 -4.35 -13.28 -17.81
C LEU A 79 -5.61 -14.01 -18.25
N HIS A 80 -6.81 -13.43 -18.07
CA HIS A 80 -8.05 -14.01 -18.59
C HIS A 80 -8.03 -14.12 -20.12
N GLN A 81 -7.58 -13.07 -20.82
CA GLN A 81 -7.44 -13.10 -22.27
C GLN A 81 -6.43 -14.16 -22.73
N ALA A 82 -5.28 -14.27 -22.05
CA ALA A 82 -4.29 -15.29 -22.35
C ALA A 82 -4.83 -16.72 -22.11
N ILE A 83 -5.60 -16.93 -21.04
CA ILE A 83 -6.26 -18.22 -20.78
C ILE A 83 -7.27 -18.54 -21.90
N ASP A 84 -8.10 -17.57 -22.29
CA ASP A 84 -9.10 -17.79 -23.33
C ASP A 84 -8.46 -18.11 -24.69
N PHE A 85 -7.32 -17.48 -24.99
CA PHE A 85 -6.53 -17.80 -26.18
C PHE A 85 -5.89 -19.19 -26.13
N LEU A 86 -5.26 -19.56 -25.01
CA LEU A 86 -4.49 -20.81 -24.88
C LEU A 86 -5.38 -22.04 -24.71
N PHE A 87 -6.54 -21.90 -24.06
CA PHE A 87 -7.44 -23.00 -23.72
C PHE A 87 -8.72 -22.98 -24.56
N GLY A 88 -8.62 -22.59 -25.83
CA GLY A 88 -9.74 -22.66 -26.78
C GLY A 88 -10.19 -24.09 -27.11
N LEU A 89 -11.40 -24.21 -27.65
CA LEU A 89 -11.95 -25.45 -28.24
C LEU A 89 -12.07 -26.62 -27.24
N GLU A 90 -11.40 -27.75 -27.49
CA GLU A 90 -11.57 -29.04 -26.78
C GLU A 90 -11.14 -28.99 -25.31
N ILE A 91 -10.33 -27.99 -24.93
CA ILE A 91 -9.74 -27.85 -23.58
C ILE A 91 -10.42 -26.71 -22.77
N SER A 92 -11.44 -26.07 -23.34
CA SER A 92 -12.15 -24.90 -22.79
C SER A 92 -12.81 -25.13 -21.44
N GLY A 93 -13.04 -26.39 -21.05
CA GLY A 93 -13.48 -26.75 -19.69
C GLY A 93 -12.55 -26.22 -18.59
N TRP A 94 -11.27 -25.96 -18.91
CA TRP A 94 -10.30 -25.39 -17.98
C TRP A 94 -10.34 -23.87 -17.85
N ASN A 95 -11.02 -23.13 -18.73
CA ASN A 95 -11.02 -21.66 -18.67
C ASN A 95 -11.62 -21.15 -17.37
N ARG A 96 -12.80 -21.65 -16.99
CA ARG A 96 -13.51 -21.21 -15.79
C ARG A 96 -12.70 -21.43 -14.50
N PRO A 97 -12.14 -22.61 -14.20
CA PRO A 97 -11.31 -22.77 -13.00
C PRO A 97 -10.05 -21.93 -13.04
N LEU A 98 -9.41 -21.75 -14.20
CA LEU A 98 -8.23 -20.90 -14.33
C LEU A 98 -8.56 -19.41 -14.15
N HIS A 99 -9.69 -18.94 -14.68
CA HIS A 99 -10.21 -17.59 -14.48
C HIS A 99 -10.50 -17.31 -13.00
N LEU A 100 -11.10 -18.28 -12.30
CA LEU A 100 -11.32 -18.19 -10.85
C LEU A 100 -10.00 -18.16 -10.08
N LEU A 101 -9.00 -18.92 -10.51
CA LEU A 101 -7.69 -18.96 -9.89
C LEU A 101 -6.96 -17.62 -10.05
N VAL A 102 -6.82 -17.11 -11.28
CA VAL A 102 -6.07 -15.87 -11.54
C VAL A 102 -6.87 -14.60 -11.31
N GLY A 103 -8.20 -14.67 -11.26
CA GLY A 103 -9.03 -13.53 -10.88
C GLY A 103 -9.16 -13.46 -9.36
N PRO A 104 -10.30 -13.93 -8.80
CA PRO A 104 -10.59 -13.81 -7.38
C PRO A 104 -9.63 -14.59 -6.48
N GLY A 105 -9.09 -15.73 -6.92
CA GLY A 105 -8.15 -16.53 -6.14
C GLY A 105 -6.88 -15.77 -5.78
N MET A 106 -6.15 -15.31 -6.81
CA MET A 106 -4.94 -14.53 -6.63
C MET A 106 -5.20 -13.17 -5.95
N ASN A 107 -6.31 -12.49 -6.28
CA ASN A 107 -6.66 -11.25 -5.59
C ASN A 107 -6.85 -11.48 -4.08
N THR A 108 -7.54 -12.56 -3.70
CA THR A 108 -7.72 -12.94 -2.29
C THR A 108 -6.38 -13.19 -1.61
N VAL A 109 -5.44 -13.87 -2.27
CA VAL A 109 -4.08 -14.10 -1.73
C VAL A 109 -3.36 -12.77 -1.49
N PHE A 110 -3.40 -11.84 -2.45
CA PHE A 110 -2.77 -10.53 -2.29
C PHE A 110 -3.40 -9.72 -1.16
N LEU A 111 -4.73 -9.69 -1.06
CA LEU A 111 -5.44 -8.98 0.00
C LEU A 111 -5.15 -9.58 1.38
N LEU A 112 -5.15 -10.91 1.50
CA LEU A 112 -4.80 -11.59 2.76
C LEU A 112 -3.36 -11.30 3.18
N ALA A 113 -2.41 -11.36 2.23
CA ALA A 113 -1.02 -11.01 2.49
C ALA A 113 -0.87 -9.55 2.93
N PHE A 114 -1.58 -8.63 2.24
CA PHE A 114 -1.62 -7.21 2.60
C PHE A 114 -2.16 -7.01 4.03
N PHE A 115 -3.31 -7.59 4.38
CA PHE A 115 -3.89 -7.44 5.71
C PHE A 115 -3.02 -8.07 6.81
N ALA A 116 -2.44 -9.25 6.54
CA ALA A 116 -1.52 -9.88 7.47
C ALA A 116 -0.27 -9.01 7.72
N MET A 117 0.30 -8.42 6.68
CA MET A 117 1.46 -7.54 6.79
C MET A 117 1.10 -6.21 7.46
N LEU A 118 -0.07 -5.64 7.15
CA LEU A 118 -0.59 -4.44 7.81
C LEU A 118 -0.75 -4.68 9.32
N PHE A 119 -1.40 -5.79 9.70
CA PHE A 119 -1.53 -6.17 11.10
C PHE A 119 -0.17 -6.33 11.77
N GLN A 120 0.78 -6.98 11.11
CA GLN A 120 2.14 -7.14 11.62
C GLN A 120 2.87 -5.80 11.78
N ALA A 121 2.73 -4.89 10.82
CA ALA A 121 3.34 -3.56 10.88
C ALA A 121 2.79 -2.74 12.06
N VAL A 122 1.47 -2.74 12.22
CA VAL A 122 0.78 -2.11 13.35
C VAL A 122 1.25 -2.70 14.68
N ARG A 123 1.24 -4.03 14.81
CA ARG A 123 1.71 -4.74 16.00
C ARG A 123 3.14 -4.32 16.35
N LEU A 124 4.06 -4.37 15.39
CA LEU A 124 5.47 -4.02 15.63
C LEU A 124 5.64 -2.55 16.04
N SER A 125 4.87 -1.62 15.48
CA SER A 125 4.91 -0.21 15.86
C SER A 125 4.54 0.03 17.33
N PHE A 126 3.52 -0.65 17.86
CA PHE A 126 3.11 -0.48 19.25
C PHE A 126 4.01 -1.22 20.24
N PHE A 127 4.32 -2.50 19.99
CA PHE A 127 5.10 -3.31 20.93
C PHE A 127 6.59 -2.93 20.97
N SER A 128 7.15 -2.37 19.89
CA SER A 128 8.54 -1.90 19.87
C SER A 128 8.73 -0.66 20.75
N GLN A 129 7.80 0.30 20.70
CA GLN A 129 7.88 1.52 21.51
C GLN A 129 7.73 1.23 23.00
N GLU A 130 6.88 0.26 23.37
CA GLU A 130 6.69 -0.09 24.77
C GLU A 130 7.92 -0.78 25.39
N ARG A 131 8.64 -1.60 24.61
CA ARG A 131 9.95 -2.13 25.03
C ARG A 131 10.98 -1.03 25.22
N GLN A 132 11.09 -0.09 24.27
CA GLN A 132 12.02 1.03 24.36
C GLN A 132 11.71 1.95 25.56
N ARG A 133 10.42 2.21 25.86
CA ARG A 133 10.01 2.97 27.05
C ARG A 133 10.36 2.28 28.37
N LYS A 134 10.25 0.94 28.44
CA LYS A 134 10.61 0.19 29.65
C LYS A 134 12.12 0.17 29.92
N THR A 135 12.96 0.18 28.88
CA THR A 135 14.42 0.29 29.02
C THR A 135 14.92 1.71 29.26
N ALA A 136 14.18 2.73 28.81
CA ALA A 136 14.54 4.14 28.98
C ALA A 136 14.10 4.75 30.33
N ARG A 137 13.31 4.04 31.15
CA ARG A 137 13.12 4.44 32.55
C ARG A 137 14.46 4.26 33.26
N PRO A 138 15.10 5.35 33.75
CA PRO A 138 16.31 5.21 34.53
C PRO A 138 15.97 4.36 35.75
N ARG A 139 16.86 3.44 36.08
CA ARG A 139 16.87 2.74 37.36
C ARG A 139 17.18 3.78 38.44
N SER A 140 16.23 4.66 38.78
CA SER A 140 16.35 5.56 39.92
C SER A 140 16.08 4.75 41.18
N SER A 141 17.05 3.94 41.57
CA SER A 141 17.13 3.41 42.92
C SER A 141 18.47 3.86 43.47
N ASN A 142 18.40 4.93 44.26
CA ASN A 142 19.24 5.21 45.42
C ASN A 142 20.16 4.03 45.80
N GLU A 143 21.41 4.04 45.32
CA GLU A 143 22.52 3.51 46.12
C GLU A 143 23.17 4.74 46.76
N HIS A 144 22.55 5.17 47.86
CA HIS A 144 23.19 6.06 48.81
C HIS A 144 24.28 5.22 49.49
N VAL A 145 25.47 5.22 48.91
CA VAL A 145 26.67 4.68 49.56
C VAL A 145 26.94 5.59 50.76
N PRO A 146 26.81 5.11 52.00
CA PRO A 146 27.21 5.91 53.15
C PRO A 146 28.71 6.13 53.05
N ALA A 147 29.11 7.40 53.07
CA ALA A 147 30.52 7.76 53.14
C ALA A 147 31.07 7.32 54.50
N GLU A 148 31.75 6.18 54.54
CA GLU A 148 32.67 5.88 55.62
C GLU A 148 33.88 6.81 55.49
N ARG A 149 33.99 7.74 56.44
CA ARG A 149 35.23 8.32 56.96
C ARG A 149 35.01 8.66 58.43
N PRO A 150 36.03 8.69 59.29
CA PRO A 150 37.47 8.53 59.05
C PRO A 150 38.08 7.22 59.58
#